data_AF-A0AA97G4Y9-F1
#
_entry.id   AF-A0AA97G4Y9-F1
#
_cell.length_a   1.000
_cell.length_b   1.000
_cell.length_c   1.000
_cell.angle_alpha   90.00
_cell.angle_beta   90.00
_cell.angle_gamma   90.00
#
_symmetry.space_group_name_H-M   'P 1'
#
loop_
_entity.id
_entity.type
_entity.pdbx_description
1 polymer ?
#
loop_
_entity_poly.entity_id
_entity_poly.type
_entity_poly.pdbx_seq_one_letter_code
_entity_poly.pdbx_strand_id
1 'polypeptide(L)' 'MANSKQKTPMTSEAAARIQSSEAKANGGRVSKDSFSSRAQRAATRNSGTDKE' A
#
# COMPACT_ATOMS: atom_id res chain seq x y z
N MET A 1 18.66 -20.69 -12.30
CA MET A 1 18.54 -20.04 -10.98
C MET A 1 17.49 -18.96 -11.08
N ALA A 2 16.33 -19.14 -10.45
CA ALA A 2 15.22 -18.19 -10.52
C ALA A 2 15.60 -16.91 -9.75
N ASN A 3 15.68 -15.80 -10.48
CA ASN A 3 15.99 -14.49 -9.95
C ASN A 3 14.88 -14.10 -8.95
N SER A 4 15.13 -14.29 -7.65
CA SER A 4 14.26 -13.86 -6.55
C SER A 4 14.18 -12.34 -6.59
N LYS A 5 13.25 -11.82 -7.42
CA LYS A 5 12.89 -10.41 -7.49
C LYS A 5 12.68 -9.97 -6.05
N GLN A 6 13.58 -9.14 -5.52
CA GLN A 6 13.44 -8.63 -4.16
C GLN A 6 12.10 -7.90 -4.12
N LYS A 7 11.09 -8.52 -3.50
CA LYS A 7 9.76 -7.95 -3.40
C LYS A 7 9.90 -6.77 -2.47
N THR A 8 9.77 -5.56 -3.00
CA THR A 8 9.67 -4.37 -2.17
C THR A 8 8.39 -4.47 -1.35
N PRO A 9 8.51 -4.64 -0.01
CA PRO A 9 7.34 -4.71 0.84
C PRO A 9 6.57 -3.38 0.77
N MET A 10 5.24 -3.47 0.73
CA MET A 10 4.41 -2.27 0.87
C MET A 10 4.51 -1.79 2.33
N THR A 11 5.06 -0.59 2.53
CA THR A 11 5.20 0.03 3.85
C THR A 11 4.03 0.96 4.15
N SER A 12 3.79 1.25 5.43
CA SER A 12 2.76 2.21 5.85
C SER A 12 2.99 3.60 5.24
N GLU A 13 4.25 4.01 5.10
CA GLU A 13 4.62 5.29 4.47
C GLU A 13 4.28 5.31 2.96
N ALA A 14 4.56 4.21 2.25
CA ALA A 14 4.19 4.06 0.85
C ALA A 14 2.65 4.07 0.68
N ALA A 15 1.92 3.36 1.55
CA ALA A 15 0.45 3.36 1.54
C ALA A 15 -0.14 4.75 1.80
N ALA A 16 0.42 5.53 2.73
CA ALA A 16 -0.01 6.90 3.01
C ALA A 16 0.21 7.83 1.80
N ARG A 17 1.34 7.70 1.09
CA ARG A 17 1.59 8.44 -0.15
C ARG A 17 0.57 8.09 -1.24
N ILE A 18 0.28 6.79 -1.41
CA ILE A 18 -0.68 6.31 -2.39
C ILE A 18 -2.08 6.85 -2.07
N GLN A 19 -2.51 6.78 -0.81
CA GLN A 19 -3.79 7.33 -0.36
C GLN A 19 -3.87 8.85 -0.59
N SER A 20 -2.82 9.60 -0.25
CA SER A 20 -2.79 11.06 -0.42
C SER A 20 -2.91 11.46 -1.90
N SER A 21 -2.18 10.78 -2.79
CA SER A 21 -2.26 11.03 -4.23
C SER A 21 -3.67 10.79 -4.78
N GLU A 22 -4.28 9.68 -4.37
CA GLU A 22 -5.61 9.31 -4.83
C GLU A 22 -6.71 10.21 -4.27
N ALA A 23 -6.61 10.58 -2.98
CA ALA A 23 -7.50 11.56 -2.38
C ALA A 23 -7.40 12.92 -3.07
N LYS A 24 -6.20 13.39 -3.39
CA LYS A 24 -6.02 14.64 -4.16
C LYS A 24 -6.66 14.55 -5.54
N ALA A 25 -6.53 13.42 -6.23
CA ALA A 25 -7.12 13.21 -7.55
C ALA A 25 -8.66 13.14 -7.53
N ASN A 26 -9.26 12.66 -6.44
CA ASN A 26 -10.69 12.42 -6.33
C ASN A 26 -11.41 13.37 -5.36
N GLY A 27 -10.86 14.56 -5.09
CA GLY A 27 -11.50 15.58 -4.25
C GLY A 27 -11.68 15.16 -2.78
N GLY A 28 -10.70 14.45 -2.23
CA GLY A 28 -10.68 13.95 -0.85
C GLY A 28 -11.26 12.54 -0.68
N ARG A 29 -11.69 11.89 -1.76
CA ARG A 29 -12.27 10.54 -1.72
C ARG A 29 -11.28 9.47 -2.16
N VAL A 30 -11.45 8.28 -1.63
CA VAL A 30 -10.68 7.10 -2.03
C VAL A 30 -11.65 5.98 -2.29
N SER A 31 -11.56 5.35 -3.47
CA SER A 31 -12.47 4.26 -3.83
C SER A 31 -12.06 2.96 -3.15
N LYS A 32 -13.04 2.13 -2.78
CA LYS A 32 -12.78 0.83 -2.11
C LYS A 32 -12.09 -0.18 -3.04
N ASP A 33 -12.31 -0.04 -4.34
CA ASP A 33 -11.77 -0.96 -5.35
C ASP A 33 -10.47 -0.45 -5.99
N SER A 34 -9.95 0.69 -5.51
CA SER A 34 -8.77 1.31 -6.07
C SER A 34 -7.46 0.73 -5.54
N PHE A 35 -6.38 1.20 -6.16
CA PHE A 35 -5.03 0.81 -5.82
C PHE A 35 -4.65 1.20 -4.38
N SER A 36 -5.07 2.36 -3.86
CA SER A 36 -4.81 2.73 -2.46
C SER A 36 -5.43 1.76 -1.47
N SER A 37 -6.66 1.28 -1.70
CA SER A 37 -7.30 0.27 -0.85
C SER A 37 -6.50 -1.04 -0.83
N ARG A 38 -5.92 -1.44 -1.97
CA ARG A 38 -5.01 -2.60 -2.06
C ARG A 38 -3.68 -2.34 -1.37
N ALA A 39 -3.13 -1.12 -1.50
CA ALA A 39 -1.89 -0.72 -0.87
C ALA A 39 -1.99 -0.68 0.65
N GLN A 40 -3.09 -0.13 1.19
CA GLN A 40 -3.38 -0.16 2.62
C GLN A 40 -3.49 -1.59 3.13
N ARG A 41 -4.23 -2.46 2.44
CA ARG A 41 -4.31 -3.90 2.79
C ARG A 41 -2.94 -4.57 2.79
N ALA A 42 -2.11 -4.28 1.80
CA ALA A 42 -0.76 -4.82 1.72
C ALA A 42 0.14 -4.29 2.84
N ALA A 43 0.05 -2.99 3.17
CA ALA A 43 0.76 -2.40 4.30
C ALA A 43 0.34 -3.06 5.61
N THR A 44 -0.96 -3.15 5.93
CA THR A 44 -1.45 -3.82 7.15
C THR A 44 -1.02 -5.28 7.23
N ARG A 45 -1.11 -6.03 6.13
CA ARG A 45 -0.65 -7.42 6.07
C ARG A 45 0.85 -7.55 6.31
N ASN A 46 1.63 -6.60 5.81
CA ASN A 46 3.08 -6.58 5.97
C ASN A 46 3.52 -6.03 7.34
N SER A 47 2.71 -5.18 7.98
CA SER A 47 2.87 -4.75 9.37
C SER A 47 2.57 -5.88 10.36
N GLY A 48 1.66 -6.80 10.02
CA GLY A 48 1.37 -8.00 10.83
C GLY A 48 2.45 -9.08 10.75
N THR A 49 3.38 -8.98 9.80
CA THR A 49 4.58 -9.83 9.73
C THR A 49 5.83 -9.19 10.33
N ASP A 50 5.71 -7.96 10.86
CA ASP A 50 6.79 -7.18 11.48
C ASP A 50 6.29 -6.53 12.79
N LYS A 51 5.81 -7.35 13.72
CA LYS A 51 5.69 -7.00 15.15
C LYS A 51 5.44 -8.27 15.97
N GLU A 52 6.52 -8.81 16.54
CA GLU A 52 6.52 -9.47 17.85
C GLU A 52 7.04 -8.44 18.87
#